data_AF-A0A8S4G8E0-F1
#
_entry.id   AF-A0A8S4G8E0-F1
#
_cell.length_a   1.000
_cell.length_b   1.000
_cell.length_c   1.000
_cell.angle_alpha   90.00
_cell.angle_beta   90.00
_cell.angle_gamma   90.00
#
_symmetry.space_group_name_H-M   'P 1'
#
loop_
_entity.id
_entity.type
_entity.pdbx_description
1 polymer ?
#
loop_
_entity_poly.entity_id
_entity_poly.type
_entity_poly.pdbx_seq_one_letter_code
_entity_poly.pdbx_strand_id
1 'polypeptide(L)'
;MSVPFSGALRRSGGVVSAIGKQLRSVNLKAAKRITVKFDPFGDNVKHTRDFLHLISSKKISLTNPNCTLKTEVVCDRSEPTIDIALVPSVAETTKYKQVTLKSGNLTCLELLQLLNKHISAAAPVEQPASTIQTKLEKKKSKKK
;
A
#
# COMPACT_ATOMS: atom_id res chain seq x y z
N MET A 1 -14.23 -0.41 -5.83
CA MET A 1 -13.48 -0.25 -7.09
C MET A 1 -13.21 1.24 -7.22
N SER A 2 -11.98 1.69 -6.98
CA SER A 2 -11.63 3.13 -6.93
C SER A 2 -10.87 3.61 -8.19
N VAL A 3 -10.62 2.70 -9.14
CA VAL A 3 -9.94 3.04 -10.39
C VAL A 3 -11.01 3.43 -11.42
N PRO A 4 -10.89 4.60 -12.08
CA PRO A 4 -11.90 5.08 -13.03
C PRO A 4 -12.09 4.10 -14.20
N PHE A 5 -13.34 3.92 -14.63
CA PHE A 5 -13.69 3.02 -15.72
C PHE A 5 -13.28 3.63 -17.06
N SER A 6 -12.47 2.92 -17.85
CA SER A 6 -11.94 3.42 -19.13
C SER A 6 -12.88 3.20 -20.33
N GLY A 7 -14.19 3.06 -20.10
CA GLY A 7 -15.21 2.98 -21.16
C GLY A 7 -15.28 1.66 -21.96
N ALA A 8 -14.28 0.78 -21.84
CA ALA A 8 -14.22 -0.50 -22.55
C ALA A 8 -14.19 -1.69 -21.57
N LEU A 9 -14.99 -2.73 -21.85
CA LEU A 9 -14.97 -3.99 -21.09
C LEU A 9 -13.68 -4.81 -21.28
N ARG A 10 -12.94 -4.54 -22.37
CA ARG A 10 -11.66 -5.21 -22.63
C ARG A 10 -10.59 -4.64 -21.69
N ARG A 11 -9.70 -5.51 -21.18
CA ARG A 11 -8.54 -5.10 -20.39
C ARG A 11 -7.64 -4.21 -21.25
N SER A 12 -7.76 -2.90 -21.10
CA SER A 12 -6.93 -1.94 -21.83
C SER A 12 -5.46 -2.08 -21.41
N GLY A 13 -4.53 -1.76 -22.32
CA GLY A 13 -3.10 -1.67 -22.03
C GLY A 13 -2.66 -0.30 -21.46
N GLY A 14 -3.61 0.62 -21.25
CA GLY A 14 -3.33 2.00 -20.88
C GLY A 14 -2.92 2.22 -19.42
N VAL A 15 -2.66 3.48 -19.08
CA VAL A 15 -2.20 3.92 -17.75
C VAL A 15 -3.12 3.46 -16.61
N VAL A 16 -4.43 3.52 -16.83
CA VAL A 16 -5.44 3.07 -15.84
C VAL A 16 -5.31 1.59 -15.50
N SER A 17 -5.03 0.75 -16.51
CA SER A 17 -4.78 -0.68 -16.33
C SER A 17 -3.46 -0.94 -15.61
N ALA A 18 -2.41 -0.17 -15.93
CA ALA A 18 -1.14 -0.24 -15.23
C ALA A 18 -1.28 0.11 -13.73
N ILE A 19 -2.05 1.16 -13.40
CA ILE A 19 -2.41 1.51 -12.01
C ILE A 19 -3.14 0.35 -11.35
N GLY A 20 -4.14 -0.23 -12.03
CA GLY A 20 -4.87 -1.39 -11.52
C GLY A 20 -3.99 -2.62 -11.25
N LYS A 21 -2.96 -2.86 -12.07
CA LYS A 21 -1.97 -3.93 -11.84
C LYS A 21 -1.11 -3.62 -10.61
N GLN A 22 -0.59 -2.41 -10.51
CA GLN A 22 0.24 -2.00 -9.37
C GLN A 22 -0.54 -2.04 -8.05
N LEU A 23 -1.81 -1.66 -8.04
CA LEU A 23 -2.64 -1.72 -6.83
C LEU A 23 -2.88 -3.15 -6.33
N ARG A 24 -2.91 -4.15 -7.21
CA ARG A 24 -3.05 -5.55 -6.80
C ARG A 24 -1.80 -6.10 -6.12
N SER A 25 -0.64 -5.53 -6.41
CA SER A 25 0.63 -5.91 -5.77
C SER A 25 0.95 -5.11 -4.51
N VAL A 26 0.12 -4.14 -4.13
CA VAL A 26 0.32 -3.37 -2.90
C VAL A 26 0.02 -4.23 -1.68
N ASN A 27 0.98 -4.31 -0.76
CA ASN A 27 0.82 -4.92 0.55
C ASN A 27 1.38 -4.00 1.65
N LEU A 28 0.53 -3.60 2.60
CA LEU A 28 0.91 -2.65 3.66
C LEU A 28 1.46 -3.30 4.94
N LYS A 29 1.72 -4.62 4.97
CA LYS A 29 2.22 -5.31 6.18
C LYS A 29 3.54 -4.75 6.72
N ALA A 30 4.42 -4.24 5.86
CA ALA A 30 5.67 -3.63 6.27
C ALA A 30 5.52 -2.18 6.80
N ALA A 31 4.39 -1.52 6.52
CA ALA A 31 4.14 -0.14 6.92
C ALA A 31 3.43 -0.06 8.27
N LYS A 32 3.93 0.79 9.17
CA LYS A 32 3.30 1.13 10.46
C LYS A 32 2.37 2.34 10.32
N ARG A 33 2.84 3.37 9.61
CA ARG A 33 2.10 4.62 9.41
C ARG A 33 2.44 5.23 8.07
N ILE A 34 1.43 5.73 7.38
CA ILE A 34 1.59 6.53 6.16
C ILE A 34 0.98 7.90 6.43
N THR A 35 1.78 8.95 6.30
CA THR A 35 1.36 10.33 6.45
C THR A 35 1.44 10.99 5.08
N VAL A 36 0.31 11.44 4.55
CA VAL A 36 0.24 12.14 3.27
C VAL A 36 0.00 13.62 3.56
N LYS A 37 1.03 14.43 3.33
CA LYS A 37 1.00 15.88 3.50
C LYS A 37 0.83 16.55 2.15
N PHE A 38 -0.17 17.41 1.99
CA PHE A 38 -0.36 18.17 0.75
C PHE A 38 -1.11 19.47 0.97
N ASP A 39 -0.90 20.42 0.05
CA ASP A 39 -1.67 21.66 -0.04
C ASP A 39 -2.71 21.56 -1.16
N PRO A 40 -4.02 21.63 -0.88
CA PRO A 40 -5.06 21.43 -1.88
C PRO A 40 -5.08 22.52 -2.96
N PHE A 41 -4.47 23.69 -2.69
CA PHE A 41 -4.39 24.82 -3.62
C PHE A 41 -3.10 24.82 -4.46
N GLY A 42 -2.18 23.89 -4.22
CA GLY A 42 -0.98 23.73 -5.02
C GLY A 42 -1.27 23.09 -6.39
N ASP A 43 -0.55 23.53 -7.42
CA ASP A 43 -0.75 23.08 -8.81
C ASP A 43 -0.50 21.57 -8.99
N ASN A 44 0.50 21.03 -8.28
CA ASN A 44 1.01 19.67 -8.49
C ASN A 44 0.49 18.63 -7.47
N VAL A 45 -0.77 18.76 -7.06
CA VAL A 45 -1.31 17.95 -5.94
C VAL A 45 -2.29 16.86 -6.38
N LYS A 46 -2.74 16.91 -7.64
CA LYS A 46 -3.67 15.94 -8.21
C LYS A 46 -3.21 14.49 -8.04
N HIS A 47 -1.98 14.16 -8.45
CA HIS A 47 -1.48 12.79 -8.38
C HIS A 47 -1.33 12.26 -6.96
N THR A 48 -0.97 13.14 -6.01
CA THR A 48 -0.89 12.79 -4.58
C THR A 48 -2.27 12.49 -4.01
N ARG A 49 -3.29 13.29 -4.39
CA ARG A 49 -4.68 13.06 -3.98
C ARG A 49 -5.26 11.79 -4.58
N ASP A 50 -4.98 11.52 -5.86
CA ASP A 50 -5.38 10.29 -6.54
C ASP A 50 -4.76 9.06 -5.84
N PHE A 51 -3.46 9.12 -5.54
CA PHE A 51 -2.76 8.09 -4.78
C PHE A 51 -3.38 7.85 -3.40
N LEU A 52 -3.66 8.92 -2.65
CA LEU A 52 -4.31 8.84 -1.34
C LEU A 52 -5.68 8.16 -1.44
N HIS A 53 -6.49 8.53 -2.44
CA HIS A 53 -7.79 7.91 -2.67
C HIS A 53 -7.67 6.41 -2.93
N LEU A 54 -6.68 5.99 -3.73
CA LEU A 54 -6.47 4.58 -4.05
C LEU A 54 -6.04 3.78 -2.80
N ILE A 55 -5.12 4.30 -1.99
CA ILE A 55 -4.63 3.64 -0.77
C ILE A 55 -5.68 3.60 0.33
N SER A 56 -6.54 4.61 0.42
CA SER A 56 -7.66 4.64 1.36
C SER A 56 -8.73 3.57 1.08
N SER A 57 -8.62 2.82 -0.03
CA SER A 57 -9.59 1.78 -0.35
C SER A 57 -9.58 0.65 0.68
N LYS A 58 -10.79 0.18 1.06
CA LYS A 58 -10.98 -0.88 2.05
C LYS A 58 -10.14 -2.13 1.77
N LYS A 59 -9.99 -2.51 0.50
CA LYS A 59 -9.21 -3.69 0.10
C LYS A 59 -7.73 -3.59 0.50
N ILE A 60 -7.15 -2.41 0.38
CA ILE A 60 -5.74 -2.18 0.72
C ILE A 60 -5.59 -2.04 2.24
N SER A 61 -6.51 -1.34 2.90
CA SER A 61 -6.54 -1.26 4.37
C SER A 61 -6.64 -2.63 5.05
N LEU A 62 -7.35 -3.59 4.44
CA LEU A 62 -7.43 -4.96 4.95
C LEU A 62 -6.09 -5.73 4.90
N THR A 63 -5.13 -5.31 4.07
CA THR A 63 -3.80 -5.99 4.03
C THR A 63 -3.02 -5.80 5.32
N ASN A 64 -3.21 -4.67 6.00
CA ASN A 64 -2.66 -4.41 7.33
C ASN A 64 -3.60 -3.45 8.09
N PRO A 65 -4.51 -3.98 8.93
CA PRO A 65 -5.45 -3.15 9.70
C PRO A 65 -4.75 -2.29 10.77
N ASN A 66 -3.52 -2.64 11.15
CA ASN A 66 -2.74 -1.88 12.13
C ASN A 66 -2.01 -0.69 11.50
N CYS A 67 -1.95 -0.60 10.17
CA CYS A 67 -1.33 0.52 9.48
C CYS A 67 -2.22 1.76 9.59
N THR A 68 -1.67 2.84 10.14
CA THR A 68 -2.39 4.10 10.29
C THR A 68 -2.19 4.98 9.07
N LEU A 69 -3.28 5.35 8.40
CA LEU A 69 -3.28 6.32 7.29
C LEU A 69 -3.68 7.69 7.84
N LYS A 70 -2.76 8.65 7.82
CA LYS A 70 -3.01 10.03 8.26
C LYS A 70 -2.86 11.00 7.09
N THR A 71 -3.81 11.92 6.95
CA THR A 71 -3.80 12.98 5.95
C THR A 71 -3.54 14.31 6.64
N GLU A 72 -2.53 15.04 6.19
CA GLU A 72 -2.17 16.36 6.71
C GLU A 72 -2.36 17.40 5.61
N VAL A 73 -3.43 18.17 5.73
CA VAL A 73 -3.80 19.22 4.78
C VAL A 73 -3.22 20.53 5.29
N VAL A 74 -2.42 21.20 4.47
CA VAL A 74 -1.69 22.43 4.81
C VAL A 74 -1.95 23.51 3.75
N CYS A 75 -1.70 24.79 4.03
CA CYS A 75 -1.88 25.91 3.09
C CYS A 75 -0.60 26.75 2.91
N ASP A 76 0.58 26.12 3.01
CA ASP A 76 1.87 26.82 3.03
C ASP A 76 2.55 26.83 1.64
N ARG A 77 1.83 26.44 0.57
CA ARG A 77 2.38 26.19 -0.78
C ARG A 77 3.55 25.20 -0.80
N SER A 78 3.66 24.37 0.24
CA SER A 78 4.72 23.38 0.38
C SER A 78 4.52 22.22 -0.60
N GLU A 79 5.62 21.63 -1.06
CA GLU A 79 5.57 20.44 -1.91
C GLU A 79 4.85 19.28 -1.22
N PRO A 80 4.00 18.53 -1.96
CA PRO A 80 3.32 17.38 -1.40
C PRO A 80 4.34 16.27 -1.08
N THR A 81 4.15 15.64 0.08
CA THR A 81 5.09 14.66 0.62
C THR A 81 4.33 13.47 1.20
N ILE A 82 4.82 12.26 0.93
CA ILE A 82 4.29 11.01 1.48
C ILE A 82 5.36 10.38 2.35
N ASP A 83 5.12 10.37 3.66
CA ASP A 83 6.01 9.76 4.64
C ASP A 83 5.48 8.40 5.07
N ILE A 84 6.31 7.38 4.91
CA ILE A 84 6.01 6.00 5.27
C ILE A 84 6.95 5.58 6.39
N ALA A 85 6.42 5.37 7.59
CA ALA A 85 7.14 4.75 8.69
C ALA A 85 6.98 3.23 8.62
N LEU A 86 8.09 2.50 8.64
CA LEU A 86 8.09 1.04 8.63
C LEU A 86 7.86 0.46 10.03
N VAL A 87 7.41 -0.79 10.07
CA VAL A 87 7.36 -1.58 11.31
C VAL A 87 8.80 -1.84 11.77
N PRO A 88 9.12 -1.71 13.08
CA PRO A 88 10.49 -1.86 13.58
C PRO A 88 11.12 -3.22 13.22
N SER A 89 10.35 -4.31 13.27
CA SER A 89 10.81 -5.66 12.90
C SER A 89 11.29 -5.75 11.44
N VAL A 90 10.68 -4.98 10.53
CA VAL A 90 11.07 -4.94 9.12
C VAL A 90 12.22 -3.95 8.92
N ALA A 91 12.22 -2.84 9.64
CA ALA A 91 13.27 -1.82 9.56
C ALA A 91 14.67 -2.37 9.87
N GLU A 92 14.77 -3.34 10.78
CA GLU A 92 16.03 -4.05 11.07
C GLU A 92 16.54 -4.85 9.87
N THR A 93 15.62 -5.43 9.09
CA THR A 93 15.97 -6.19 7.87
C THR A 93 16.32 -5.27 6.71
N THR A 94 15.64 -4.11 6.60
CA THR A 94 15.75 -3.22 5.43
C THR A 94 16.72 -2.04 5.63
N LYS A 95 17.38 -1.91 6.79
CA LYS A 95 18.37 -0.86 7.14
C LYS A 95 17.83 0.58 7.26
N TYR A 96 16.65 0.89 6.74
CA TYR A 96 15.98 2.19 6.88
C TYR A 96 14.68 2.09 7.69
N LYS A 97 14.38 3.15 8.46
CA LYS A 97 13.20 3.23 9.34
C LYS A 97 12.01 3.95 8.70
N GLN A 98 12.30 4.90 7.82
CA GLN A 98 11.30 5.75 7.17
C GLN A 98 11.67 5.97 5.71
N VAL A 99 10.65 6.04 4.86
CA VAL A 99 10.76 6.38 3.43
C VAL A 99 9.92 7.62 3.19
N THR A 100 10.55 8.66 2.65
CA THR A 100 9.89 9.91 2.28
C THR A 100 9.85 10.02 0.77
N LEU A 101 8.65 10.11 0.20
CA LEU A 101 8.42 10.31 -1.23
C LEU A 101 7.96 11.76 -1.45
N LYS A 102 8.77 12.56 -2.14
CA LYS A 102 8.39 13.90 -2.58
C LYS A 102 7.61 13.78 -3.88
N SER A 103 6.34 14.15 -3.88
CA SER A 103 5.42 13.86 -4.99
C SER A 103 5.19 15.03 -5.94
N GLY A 104 5.95 16.13 -5.83
CA GLY A 104 5.77 17.33 -6.65
C GLY A 104 5.82 17.09 -8.15
N ASN A 105 6.66 16.18 -8.64
CA ASN A 105 6.78 15.84 -10.07
C ASN A 105 6.53 14.36 -10.36
N LEU A 106 5.91 13.62 -9.42
CA LEU A 106 5.68 12.19 -9.58
C LEU A 106 4.24 11.92 -9.98
N THR A 107 4.07 11.02 -10.94
CA THR A 107 2.75 10.53 -11.34
C THR A 107 2.22 9.52 -10.32
N CYS A 108 0.89 9.34 -10.28
CA CYS A 108 0.27 8.34 -9.41
C CYS A 108 0.79 6.91 -9.69
N LEU A 109 1.12 6.59 -10.94
CA LEU A 109 1.67 5.29 -11.32
C LEU A 109 3.06 5.08 -10.69
N GLU A 110 3.94 6.07 -10.81
CA GLU A 110 5.29 6.01 -10.26
C GLU A 110 5.28 5.94 -8.73
N LEU A 111 4.39 6.69 -8.07
CA LEU A 111 4.20 6.60 -6.62
C LEU A 111 3.83 5.18 -6.18
N LEU A 112 2.92 4.52 -6.91
CA LEU A 112 2.56 3.13 -6.62
C LEU A 112 3.70 2.14 -6.90
N GLN A 113 4.49 2.37 -7.95
CA GLN A 113 5.66 1.55 -8.23
C GLN A 113 6.73 1.68 -7.16
N LEU A 114 7.04 2.91 -6.72
CA LEU A 114 7.99 3.17 -5.64
C LEU A 114 7.50 2.54 -4.34
N LEU A 115 6.21 2.67 -4.04
CA LEU A 115 5.60 2.02 -2.88
C LEU A 115 5.78 0.49 -2.92
N ASN A 116 5.55 -0.14 -4.07
CA ASN A 116 5.73 -1.59 -4.21
C ASN A 116 7.20 -2.01 -4.10
N LYS A 117 8.13 -1.22 -4.65
CA LYS A 117 9.58 -1.50 -4.56
C LYS A 117 10.09 -1.43 -3.12
N HIS A 118 9.62 -0.49 -2.32
CA HIS A 118 10.14 -0.25 -0.97
C HIS A 118 9.33 -0.93 0.15
N ILE A 119 8.00 -0.96 0.05
CA ILE A 119 7.14 -1.52 1.10
C ILE A 119 6.79 -2.98 0.82
N SER A 120 6.24 -3.27 -0.36
CA SER A 120 5.74 -4.61 -0.66
C SER A 120 6.87 -5.65 -0.73
N ALA A 121 8.06 -5.26 -1.20
CA ALA A 121 9.26 -6.11 -1.17
C ALA A 121 9.79 -6.38 0.25
N ALA A 122 9.50 -5.48 1.20
CA ALA A 122 9.90 -5.60 2.59
C ALA A 122 8.84 -6.32 3.45
N ALA A 123 7.73 -6.78 2.86
CA ALA A 123 6.71 -7.52 3.59
C ALA A 123 7.29 -8.84 4.11
N PRO A 124 7.15 -9.15 5.42
CA PRO A 124 7.63 -10.41 5.95
C PRO A 124 6.89 -11.57 5.27
N VAL A 125 7.67 -12.55 4.79
CA VAL A 125 7.12 -13.79 4.21
C VAL A 125 6.36 -14.49 5.33
N GLU A 126 5.06 -14.64 5.16
CA GLU A 126 4.23 -15.36 6.12
C GLU A 126 4.74 -16.79 6.23
N GLN A 127 5.29 -17.13 7.39
CA GLN A 127 5.44 -18.52 7.76
C GLN A 127 4.02 -19.11 7.80
N PRO A 128 3.74 -20.20 7.05
CA PRO A 128 2.40 -20.76 7.00
C PRO A 128 1.99 -21.11 8.43
N ALA A 129 0.87 -20.52 8.87
CA ALA A 129 0.28 -20.85 10.15
C ALA A 129 0.23 -22.37 10.28
N SER A 130 0.92 -22.88 11.31
CA SER A 130 0.96 -24.29 11.67
C SER A 130 -0.43 -24.88 11.52
N THR A 131 -0.54 -25.94 10.70
CA THR A 131 -1.75 -26.73 10.50
C THR A 131 -2.45 -26.98 11.83
N ILE A 132 -3.58 -26.31 12.05
CA ILE A 132 -4.43 -26.56 13.20
C ILE A 132 -5.01 -27.96 12.98
N GLN A 133 -4.41 -28.97 13.63
CA GLN A 133 -4.95 -30.33 13.63
C GLN A 133 -6.37 -30.28 14.20
N THR A 134 -7.36 -30.52 13.34
CA THR A 134 -8.74 -30.64 13.77
C THR A 134 -8.91 -31.93 14.56
N LYS A 135 -9.72 -31.90 15.63
CA LYS A 135 -9.96 -33.06 16.52
C LYS A 135 -10.43 -34.34 15.80
N LEU A 136 -10.89 -34.22 14.55
CA LEU A 136 -11.27 -35.34 13.69
C LEU A 136 -10.08 -36.19 13.22
N GLU A 137 -8.90 -35.61 13.04
CA GLU A 137 -7.71 -36.35 12.58
C GLU A 137 -7.10 -37.23 13.68
N LYS A 138 -7.14 -36.77 14.95
CA LYS A 138 -6.72 -37.58 16.11
C LYS A 138 -7.57 -38.83 16.34
N LYS A 139 -8.80 -38.89 15.81
CA LYS A 139 -9.70 -40.05 15.98
C LYS A 139 -9.44 -41.15 14.94
N LYS A 140 -8.82 -40.83 13.81
CA LYS A 140 -8.45 -41.82 12.77
C LYS A 140 -7.15 -42.58 13.11
N SER A 141 -6.22 -41.98 13.85
CA SER A 141 -4.94 -42.65 14.20
C SER A 141 -5.05 -43.67 15.34
N LYS A 142 -6.14 -43.68 16.11
CA LYS A 142 -6.38 -44.66 17.21
C LYS A 142 -7.11 -45.94 16.76
N LYS A 143 -7.38 -46.11 15.46
CA LYS A 143 -8.14 -47.26 14.91
C LYS A 143 -7.32 -48.18 14.01
N LYS A 144 -5.99 -48.12 14.10
CA LYS A 144 -5.09 -49.14 13.55
C LYS A 144 -4.40 -49.85 14.70
#